data_AF-A0A551X432-F1
#
_entry.id   AF-A0A551X432-F1
#
_cell.length_a   1.000
_cell.length_b   1.000
_cell.length_c   1.000
_cell.angle_alpha   90.00
_cell.angle_beta   90.00
_cell.angle_gamma   90.00
#
_symmetry.space_group_name_H-M   'P 1'
#
loop_
_entity.id
_entity.type
_entity.pdbx_description
1 polymer ?
#
loop_
_entity_poly.entity_id
_entity_poly.type
_entity_poly.pdbx_seq_one_letter_code
_entity_poly.pdbx_strand_id
1 'polypeptide(L)'
;MIQLELFEPSYTDQYIQEGFNFLTPKLGDVTFLNGLNEPVHRWFRLTPSYAPELVRFLCEYLECSSKTVLCDPFLGKGTTIIEAKKLGLFAIGIELNPLLKLASEYALTWAVDLEQLTQHFQSFENYLLDTLDEAKNLSLETAEEKYQLTIPPIHNVFRWWRKEVLKELLLIRRAVWKIENENYKHLYWLALCSSVLDCANIHRNHPTISFDDKHNREIKVWKDFRDNFEAIITDLKHLSTRDKWGTIKVYLGDSTQLSSFVEETIDRVITSPPYPNRFSYVHTTRPQLFFMEVFSQASESADLDCASIGGTWGKATSMLYEIEVAPNDHIFDILLPMVNQLRPQNNLMCNYAIKYFNMMDNHIAQLAKVTSKKFRGAYIVGNSRLSGVDIFTDILLGKIFEKNGFAVEQILVLRKRGGKKKLYETAICVKKA
;
A
#
# COMPACT_ATOMS: atom_id res chain seq x y z
N MET A 1 -11.95 -30.71 0.80
CA MET A 1 -13.25 -30.46 1.46
C MET A 1 -13.49 -28.95 1.45
N ILE A 2 -14.42 -28.51 0.60
CA ILE A 2 -14.77 -27.11 0.34
C ILE A 2 -15.62 -26.61 1.51
N GLN A 3 -15.21 -25.53 2.20
CA GLN A 3 -16.06 -24.88 3.21
C GLN A 3 -17.06 -23.95 2.50
N LEU A 4 -18.25 -24.48 2.19
CA LEU A 4 -19.37 -23.70 1.68
C LEU A 4 -20.06 -22.84 2.75
N GLU A 5 -19.84 -23.13 4.05
CA GLU A 5 -20.52 -22.50 5.18
C GLU A 5 -20.20 -21.00 5.38
N LEU A 6 -19.17 -20.47 4.72
CA LEU A 6 -18.78 -19.05 4.83
C LEU A 6 -19.51 -18.12 3.84
N PHE A 7 -20.25 -18.67 2.87
CA PHE A 7 -20.78 -17.91 1.73
C PHE A 7 -22.29 -18.03 1.59
N GLU A 8 -22.89 -16.92 1.15
CA GLU A 8 -24.29 -16.94 0.75
C GLU A 8 -24.43 -17.51 -0.67
N PRO A 9 -25.38 -18.43 -0.92
CA PRO A 9 -25.57 -19.10 -2.23
C PRO A 9 -25.68 -18.13 -3.40
N SER A 10 -26.30 -16.96 -3.21
CA SER A 10 -26.49 -15.98 -4.29
C SER A 10 -25.18 -15.44 -4.87
N TYR A 11 -24.10 -15.41 -4.08
CA TYR A 11 -22.80 -14.92 -4.55
C TYR A 11 -22.06 -16.01 -5.34
N THR A 12 -22.18 -17.26 -4.91
CA THR A 12 -21.61 -18.42 -5.64
C THR A 12 -22.34 -18.68 -6.96
N ASP A 13 -23.66 -18.45 -6.98
CA ASP A 13 -24.46 -18.60 -8.20
C ASP A 13 -24.04 -17.59 -9.28
N GLN A 14 -23.63 -16.38 -8.88
CA GLN A 14 -23.16 -15.36 -9.82
C GLN A 14 -21.87 -15.79 -10.54
N TYR A 15 -20.91 -16.41 -9.85
CA TYR A 15 -19.71 -16.90 -10.52
C TYR A 15 -20.04 -17.95 -11.57
N ILE A 16 -20.92 -18.89 -11.25
CA ILE A 16 -21.35 -19.95 -12.17
C ILE A 16 -22.08 -19.35 -13.37
N GLN A 17 -23.00 -18.40 -13.14
CA GLN A 17 -23.73 -17.70 -14.20
C GLN A 17 -22.79 -16.94 -15.14
N GLU A 18 -21.71 -16.38 -14.60
CA GLU A 18 -20.73 -15.60 -15.36
C GLU A 18 -19.57 -16.46 -15.90
N GLY A 19 -19.64 -17.79 -15.74
CA GLY A 19 -18.67 -18.73 -16.31
C GLY A 19 -17.36 -18.89 -15.53
N PHE A 20 -17.28 -18.38 -14.29
CA PHE A 20 -16.07 -18.46 -13.47
C PHE A 20 -16.08 -19.61 -12.47
N ASN A 21 -14.96 -20.32 -12.39
CA ASN A 21 -14.69 -21.28 -11.33
C ASN A 21 -14.28 -20.54 -10.05
N PHE A 22 -14.76 -20.99 -8.89
CA PHE A 22 -14.34 -20.44 -7.60
C PHE A 22 -13.90 -21.52 -6.62
N LEU A 23 -13.06 -21.14 -5.66
CA LEU A 23 -12.61 -22.00 -4.57
C LEU A 23 -12.37 -21.16 -3.31
N THR A 24 -12.71 -21.71 -2.15
CA THR A 24 -12.34 -21.16 -0.85
C THR A 24 -11.12 -21.92 -0.32
N PRO A 25 -9.91 -21.37 -0.40
CA PRO A 25 -8.73 -22.01 0.18
C PRO A 25 -8.82 -22.00 1.72
N LYS A 26 -8.23 -23.00 2.36
CA LYS A 26 -8.04 -22.98 3.82
C LYS A 26 -6.83 -22.12 4.15
N LEU A 27 -7.08 -20.84 4.41
CA LEU A 27 -6.07 -19.88 4.85
C LEU A 27 -6.36 -19.41 6.28
N GLY A 28 -5.31 -19.07 7.03
CA GLY A 28 -5.44 -18.38 8.32
C GLY A 28 -5.92 -16.94 8.17
N ASP A 29 -5.61 -16.06 9.13
CA ASP A 29 -5.95 -14.64 9.01
C ASP A 29 -5.12 -13.96 7.90
N VAL A 30 -5.80 -13.54 6.82
CA VAL A 30 -5.22 -12.88 5.64
C VAL A 30 -5.13 -11.35 5.76
N THR A 31 -5.39 -10.78 6.94
CA THR A 31 -5.38 -9.31 7.16
C THR A 31 -4.02 -8.72 7.55
N PHE A 32 -3.90 -7.40 7.44
CA PHE A 32 -2.71 -6.65 7.88
C PHE A 32 -2.32 -6.90 9.35
N LEU A 33 -3.27 -7.29 10.21
CA LEU A 33 -3.00 -7.52 11.65
C LEU A 33 -1.99 -8.65 11.86
N ASN A 34 -2.05 -9.69 11.04
CA ASN A 34 -1.06 -10.77 11.07
C ASN A 34 0.34 -10.25 10.69
N GLY A 35 0.39 -9.35 9.70
CA GLY A 35 1.63 -8.70 9.27
C GLY A 35 2.28 -7.79 10.32
N LEU A 36 1.53 -7.27 11.31
CA LEU A 36 2.11 -6.42 12.36
C LEU A 36 3.00 -7.18 13.35
N ASN A 37 2.92 -8.51 13.36
CA ASN A 37 3.76 -9.36 14.20
C ASN A 37 4.93 -10.00 13.44
N GLU A 38 4.99 -9.82 12.12
CA GLU A 38 6.03 -10.41 11.28
C GLU A 38 7.23 -9.47 11.07
N PRO A 39 8.47 -10.00 11.07
CA PRO A 39 9.66 -9.22 10.79
C PRO A 39 9.58 -8.45 9.47
N VAL A 40 10.09 -7.21 9.48
CA VAL A 40 10.06 -6.23 8.37
C VAL A 40 8.68 -5.64 8.11
N HIS A 41 7.63 -6.46 8.12
CA HIS A 41 6.26 -6.00 7.83
C HIS A 41 5.71 -5.01 8.85
N ARG A 42 6.22 -5.07 10.08
CA ARG A 42 5.89 -4.17 11.19
C ARG A 42 6.62 -2.83 11.16
N TRP A 43 7.65 -2.66 10.33
CA TRP A 43 8.43 -1.40 10.26
C TRP A 43 7.62 -0.25 9.67
N PHE A 44 6.58 -0.54 8.88
CA PHE A 44 5.67 0.45 8.34
C PHE A 44 4.24 -0.10 8.30
N ARG A 45 3.33 0.58 9.00
CA ARG A 45 1.92 0.19 9.05
C ARG A 45 1.10 0.88 7.96
N LEU A 46 0.57 0.08 7.03
CA LEU A 46 -0.45 0.45 6.06
C LEU A 46 -1.69 -0.43 6.22
N THR A 47 -2.79 0.11 6.75
CA THR A 47 -4.00 -0.66 7.08
C THR A 47 -4.60 -1.49 5.93
N PRO A 48 -4.66 -1.02 4.66
CA PRO A 48 -5.20 -1.81 3.55
C PRO A 48 -4.24 -2.86 2.94
N SER A 49 -3.13 -3.23 3.60
CA SER A 49 -2.24 -4.29 3.09
C SER A 49 -2.79 -5.70 3.36
N TYR A 50 -2.54 -6.65 2.44
CA TYR A 50 -2.78 -8.08 2.69
C TYR A 50 -1.68 -8.70 3.58
N ALA A 51 -1.98 -9.85 4.19
CA ALA A 51 -1.05 -10.58 5.06
C ALA A 51 0.14 -11.19 4.29
N PRO A 52 1.32 -11.30 4.92
CA PRO A 52 2.46 -12.02 4.35
C PRO A 52 2.17 -13.50 4.05
N GLU A 53 1.38 -14.15 4.92
CA GLU A 53 0.89 -15.53 4.77
C GLU A 53 0.23 -15.76 3.39
N LEU A 54 -0.57 -14.79 2.94
CA LEU A 54 -1.25 -14.87 1.65
C LEU A 54 -0.25 -14.85 0.49
N VAL A 55 0.83 -14.07 0.58
CA VAL A 55 1.87 -14.06 -0.45
C VAL A 55 2.57 -15.40 -0.51
N ARG A 56 2.93 -15.98 0.64
CA ARG A 56 3.60 -17.30 0.68
C ARG A 56 2.72 -18.37 0.02
N PHE A 57 1.44 -18.41 0.39
CA PHE A 57 0.47 -19.29 -0.26
C PHE A 57 0.35 -19.05 -1.77
N LEU A 58 0.25 -17.79 -2.21
CA LEU A 58 0.12 -17.47 -3.64
C LEU A 58 1.41 -17.75 -4.42
N CYS A 59 2.58 -17.59 -3.80
CA CYS A 59 3.85 -17.99 -4.40
C CYS A 59 3.89 -19.50 -4.65
N GLU A 60 3.39 -20.31 -3.72
CA GLU A 60 3.26 -21.76 -3.92
C GLU A 60 2.20 -22.09 -5.00
N TYR A 61 1.00 -21.52 -4.89
CA TYR A 61 -0.11 -21.74 -5.82
C TYR A 61 0.24 -21.38 -7.27
N LEU A 62 1.00 -20.30 -7.46
CA LEU A 62 1.46 -19.84 -8.77
C LEU A 62 2.77 -20.49 -9.19
N GLU A 63 3.39 -21.34 -8.38
CA GLU A 63 4.67 -22.01 -8.67
C GLU A 63 5.81 -21.00 -8.91
N CYS A 64 5.92 -19.98 -8.06
CA CYS A 64 7.04 -19.05 -8.07
C CYS A 64 8.34 -19.78 -7.74
N SER A 65 9.42 -19.44 -8.45
CA SER A 65 10.76 -19.98 -8.22
C SER A 65 11.84 -18.94 -8.46
N SER A 66 13.09 -19.25 -8.12
CA SER A 66 14.23 -18.37 -8.41
C SER A 66 14.48 -18.13 -9.91
N LYS A 67 13.76 -18.83 -10.80
CA LYS A 67 13.79 -18.66 -12.25
C LYS A 67 12.64 -17.80 -12.79
N THR A 68 11.66 -17.44 -11.96
CA THR A 68 10.51 -16.62 -12.38
C THR A 68 10.67 -15.18 -11.93
N VAL A 69 10.25 -14.24 -12.78
CA VAL A 69 10.11 -12.83 -12.41
C VAL A 69 8.72 -12.60 -11.80
N LEU A 70 8.68 -12.28 -10.50
CA LEU A 70 7.46 -11.90 -9.79
C LEU A 70 7.26 -10.37 -9.82
N CYS A 71 6.07 -9.90 -10.15
CA CYS A 71 5.75 -8.47 -10.18
C CYS A 71 4.61 -8.12 -9.22
N ASP A 72 4.76 -7.03 -8.48
CA ASP A 72 3.68 -6.35 -7.77
C ASP A 72 3.49 -4.94 -8.36
N PRO A 73 2.57 -4.75 -9.32
CA PRO A 73 2.31 -3.45 -9.92
C PRO A 73 1.52 -2.49 -9.01
N PHE A 74 1.05 -2.91 -7.84
CA PHE A 74 0.38 -2.01 -6.89
C PHE A 74 0.98 -2.24 -5.52
N LEU A 75 2.28 -1.94 -5.45
CA LEU A 75 3.19 -2.41 -4.41
C LEU A 75 2.76 -2.05 -2.99
N GLY A 76 2.21 -0.86 -2.79
CA GLY A 76 1.89 -0.30 -1.48
C GLY A 76 3.09 -0.33 -0.55
N LYS A 77 2.93 -0.91 0.64
CA LYS A 77 4.04 -1.06 1.62
C LYS A 77 5.02 -2.19 1.29
N GLY A 78 4.83 -2.91 0.17
CA GLY A 78 5.77 -3.92 -0.32
C GLY A 78 5.62 -5.32 0.25
N THR A 79 4.43 -5.73 0.70
CA THR A 79 4.23 -7.08 1.26
C THR A 79 4.72 -8.19 0.32
N THR A 80 4.37 -8.15 -0.97
CA THR A 80 4.85 -9.13 -1.95
C THR A 80 6.36 -9.12 -2.10
N ILE A 81 7.00 -7.96 -2.27
CA ILE A 81 8.45 -7.92 -2.54
C ILE A 81 9.30 -8.24 -1.31
N ILE A 82 8.81 -7.93 -0.10
CA ILE A 82 9.45 -8.34 1.15
C ILE A 82 9.45 -9.86 1.25
N GLU A 83 8.30 -10.51 1.03
CA GLU A 83 8.22 -11.97 1.06
C GLU A 83 9.00 -12.61 -0.10
N ALA A 84 8.98 -12.02 -1.29
CA ALA A 84 9.79 -12.47 -2.42
C ALA A 84 11.29 -12.45 -2.08
N LYS A 85 11.75 -11.38 -1.42
CA LYS A 85 13.13 -11.27 -0.96
C LYS A 85 13.45 -12.31 0.11
N LYS A 86 12.57 -12.52 1.09
CA LYS A 86 12.74 -13.60 2.09
C LYS A 86 12.84 -14.96 1.41
N LEU A 87 12.00 -15.22 0.41
CA LEU A 87 11.91 -16.49 -0.33
C LEU A 87 13.06 -16.74 -1.32
N GLY A 88 13.93 -15.76 -1.59
CA GLY A 88 15.03 -15.91 -2.55
C GLY A 88 14.61 -15.71 -4.02
N LEU A 89 13.50 -15.01 -4.25
CA LEU A 89 12.93 -14.79 -5.58
C LEU A 89 13.47 -13.50 -6.22
N PHE A 90 13.35 -13.42 -7.55
CA PHE A 90 13.48 -12.14 -8.26
C PHE A 90 12.13 -11.46 -8.32
N ALA A 91 12.03 -10.21 -7.84
CA ALA A 91 10.78 -9.47 -7.92
C ALA A 91 10.92 -7.99 -8.29
N ILE A 92 9.86 -7.46 -8.89
CA ILE A 92 9.74 -6.07 -9.33
C ILE A 92 8.50 -5.46 -8.68
N GLY A 93 8.66 -4.33 -7.99
CA GLY A 93 7.55 -3.55 -7.44
C GLY A 93 7.37 -2.22 -8.17
N ILE A 94 6.13 -1.87 -8.52
CA ILE A 94 5.78 -0.54 -9.05
C ILE A 94 4.85 0.13 -8.06
N GLU A 95 5.16 1.37 -7.68
CA GLU A 95 4.34 2.18 -6.79
C GLU A 95 4.21 3.60 -7.31
N LEU A 96 2.99 4.14 -7.30
CA LEU A 96 2.71 5.51 -7.70
C LEU A 96 3.01 6.51 -6.56
N ASN A 97 2.73 6.13 -5.32
CA ASN A 97 2.94 6.95 -4.14
C ASN A 97 4.42 6.94 -3.71
N PRO A 98 5.15 8.07 -3.85
CA PRO A 98 6.59 8.10 -3.63
C PRO A 98 6.98 7.75 -2.20
N LEU A 99 6.15 8.04 -1.19
CA LEU A 99 6.42 7.61 0.18
C LEU A 99 6.37 6.09 0.32
N LEU A 100 5.35 5.44 -0.26
CA LEU A 100 5.19 3.99 -0.20
C LEU A 100 6.28 3.27 -1.00
N LYS A 101 6.72 3.86 -2.13
CA LYS A 101 7.91 3.43 -2.87
C LYS A 101 9.14 3.43 -1.97
N LEU A 102 9.45 4.57 -1.33
CA LEU A 102 10.62 4.68 -0.45
C LEU A 102 10.51 3.75 0.75
N ALA A 103 9.36 3.71 1.42
CA ALA A 103 9.15 2.84 2.57
C ALA A 103 9.35 1.35 2.23
N SER A 104 8.80 0.89 1.10
CA SER A 104 8.95 -0.49 0.66
C SER A 104 10.38 -0.82 0.22
N GLU A 105 11.07 0.09 -0.48
CA GLU A 105 12.47 -0.08 -0.90
C GLU A 105 13.43 -0.08 0.29
N TYR A 106 13.31 0.89 1.20
CA TYR A 106 14.16 1.01 2.38
C TYR A 106 13.97 -0.18 3.31
N ALA A 107 12.75 -0.74 3.37
CA ALA A 107 12.46 -1.95 4.16
C ALA A 107 13.22 -3.18 3.67
N LEU A 108 13.85 -3.14 2.49
CA LEU A 108 14.71 -4.22 1.97
C LEU A 108 16.18 -4.05 2.37
N THR A 109 16.55 -3.05 3.18
CA THR A 109 17.93 -2.79 3.59
C THR A 109 18.38 -3.77 4.68
N TRP A 110 18.67 -5.02 4.30
CA TRP A 110 18.99 -6.09 5.25
C TRP A 110 20.49 -6.39 5.37
N ALA A 111 21.27 -6.01 4.34
CA ALA A 111 22.71 -6.23 4.29
C ALA A 111 23.46 -5.13 5.04
N VAL A 112 23.36 -5.16 6.38
CA VAL A 112 24.02 -4.22 7.29
C VAL A 112 24.80 -4.98 8.35
N ASP A 113 25.93 -4.43 8.78
CA ASP A 113 26.63 -4.94 9.96
C ASP A 113 25.83 -4.57 11.21
N LEU A 114 25.24 -5.58 11.84
CA LEU A 114 24.36 -5.41 13.00
C LEU A 114 25.07 -4.85 14.23
N GLU A 115 26.34 -5.18 14.42
CA GLU A 115 27.13 -4.69 15.55
C GLU A 115 27.42 -3.20 15.36
N GLN A 116 27.90 -2.83 14.17
CA GLN A 116 28.17 -1.43 13.83
C GLN A 116 26.89 -0.58 13.82
N LEU A 117 25.77 -1.10 13.31
CA LEU A 117 24.48 -0.41 13.35
C LEU A 117 24.03 -0.15 14.79
N THR A 118 24.21 -1.13 15.69
CA THR A 118 23.84 -0.99 17.10
C THR A 118 24.71 0.05 17.80
N GLN A 119 26.03 0.04 17.57
CA GLN A 119 26.96 1.06 18.10
C GLN A 119 26.64 2.46 17.55
N HIS A 120 26.32 2.55 16.26
CA HIS A 120 25.88 3.80 15.64
C HIS A 120 24.59 4.31 16.29
N PHE A 121 23.63 3.42 16.60
CA PHE A 121 22.41 3.79 17.30
C PHE A 121 22.64 4.33 18.70
N GLN A 122 23.53 3.72 19.48
CA GLN A 122 23.92 4.24 20.79
C GLN A 122 24.53 5.63 20.69
N SER A 123 25.39 5.87 19.69
CA SER A 123 26.00 7.19 19.47
C SER A 123 24.97 8.23 19.01
N PHE A 124 24.08 7.86 18.10
CA PHE A 124 22.96 8.69 17.64
C PHE A 124 22.04 9.07 18.81
N GLU A 125 21.71 8.10 19.67
CA GLU A 125 20.88 8.27 20.85
C GLU A 125 21.47 9.28 21.83
N ASN A 126 22.75 9.15 22.18
CA ASN A 126 23.41 10.10 23.09
C ASN A 126 23.36 11.52 22.52
N TYR A 127 23.76 11.69 21.25
CA TYR A 127 23.70 12.99 20.57
C TYR A 127 22.29 13.60 20.56
N LEU A 128 21.28 12.78 20.27
CA LEU A 128 19.91 13.23 20.16
C LEU A 128 19.32 13.58 21.53
N LEU A 129 19.61 12.80 22.57
CA LEU A 129 19.16 13.10 23.94
C LEU A 129 19.72 14.42 24.45
N ASP A 130 21.00 14.70 24.20
CA ASP A 130 21.62 16.00 24.53
C ASP A 130 20.91 17.15 23.77
N THR A 131 20.65 16.95 22.47
CA THR A 131 19.95 17.94 21.63
C THR A 131 18.52 18.19 22.12
N LEU A 132 17.80 17.14 22.53
CA LEU A 132 16.44 17.22 23.05
C LEU A 132 16.41 17.94 24.41
N ASP A 133 17.38 17.69 25.29
CA ASP A 133 17.48 18.36 26.59
C ASP A 133 17.78 19.86 26.42
N GLU A 134 18.73 20.22 25.54
CA GLU A 134 19.00 21.61 25.18
C GLU A 134 17.77 22.33 24.60
N ALA A 135 16.94 21.62 23.85
CA ALA A 135 15.75 22.16 23.20
C ALA A 135 14.49 22.12 24.08
N LYS A 136 14.54 21.48 25.25
CA LYS A 136 13.37 21.17 26.08
C LYS A 136 12.50 22.38 26.38
N ASN A 137 13.13 23.48 26.79
CA ASN A 137 12.46 24.72 27.18
C ASN A 137 12.34 25.74 26.03
N LEU A 138 12.81 25.42 24.83
CA LEU A 138 12.65 26.28 23.66
C LEU A 138 11.25 26.16 23.09
N SER A 139 10.67 27.27 22.63
CA SER A 139 9.48 27.20 21.79
C SER A 139 9.81 26.56 20.44
N LEU A 140 8.80 26.14 19.70
CA LEU A 140 9.00 25.61 18.34
C LEU A 140 9.69 26.65 17.45
N GLU A 141 9.29 27.92 17.52
CA GLU A 141 9.83 29.02 16.72
C GLU A 141 11.31 29.27 17.01
N THR A 142 11.71 29.30 18.29
CA THR A 142 13.13 29.43 18.65
C THR A 142 13.95 28.22 18.21
N ALA A 143 13.37 27.01 18.28
CA ALA A 143 14.03 25.80 17.83
C ALA A 143 14.18 25.76 16.29
N GLU A 144 13.19 26.24 15.54
CA GLU A 144 13.26 26.41 14.09
C GLU A 144 14.46 27.26 13.68
N GLU A 145 14.65 28.42 14.33
CA GLU A 145 15.78 29.31 14.07
C GLU A 145 17.11 28.69 14.50
N LYS A 146 17.21 28.22 15.76
CA LYS A 146 18.46 27.67 16.34
C LYS A 146 18.97 26.47 15.56
N TYR A 147 18.08 25.55 15.18
CA TYR A 147 18.45 24.28 14.56
C TYR A 147 18.19 24.21 13.05
N GLN A 148 17.71 25.31 12.44
CA GLN A 148 17.32 25.40 11.03
C GLN A 148 16.28 24.33 10.66
N LEU A 149 15.21 24.22 11.46
CA LEU A 149 14.14 23.24 11.23
C LEU A 149 13.16 23.76 10.18
N THR A 150 12.63 22.86 9.35
CA THR A 150 11.59 23.19 8.37
C THR A 150 10.28 22.56 8.78
N ILE A 151 9.26 23.41 9.02
CA ILE A 151 7.89 22.95 9.29
C ILE A 151 7.30 22.32 8.02
N PRO A 152 6.67 21.13 8.10
CA PRO A 152 6.05 20.50 6.94
C PRO A 152 4.95 21.40 6.35
N PRO A 153 4.92 21.65 5.03
CA PRO A 153 3.95 22.53 4.39
C PRO A 153 2.58 21.84 4.19
N ILE A 154 2.07 21.23 5.27
CA ILE A 154 0.76 20.57 5.31
C ILE A 154 -0.28 21.51 5.92
N HIS A 155 -1.47 21.54 5.32
CA HIS A 155 -2.60 22.31 5.84
C HIS A 155 -2.92 21.91 7.30
N ASN A 156 -3.04 22.91 8.18
CA ASN A 156 -3.27 22.76 9.62
C ASN A 156 -2.30 21.80 10.30
N VAL A 157 -0.99 22.02 10.14
CA VAL A 157 0.08 21.19 10.74
C VAL A 157 -0.14 20.92 12.24
N PHE A 158 -0.62 21.91 13.00
CA PHE A 158 -0.85 21.76 14.44
C PHE A 158 -2.06 20.89 14.81
N ARG A 159 -2.94 20.59 13.84
CA ARG A 159 -3.98 19.59 14.00
C ARG A 159 -3.38 18.18 14.04
N TRP A 160 -2.30 17.95 13.29
CA TRP A 160 -1.59 16.67 13.26
C TRP A 160 -0.67 16.51 14.47
N TRP A 161 0.10 17.55 14.81
CA TRP A 161 1.07 17.47 15.92
C TRP A 161 1.00 18.72 16.79
N ARG A 162 0.96 18.54 18.11
CA ARG A 162 1.16 19.65 19.05
C ARG A 162 2.55 20.24 18.84
N LYS A 163 2.74 21.54 19.11
CA LYS A 163 4.02 22.24 18.89
C LYS A 163 5.23 21.50 19.48
N GLU A 164 5.13 21.02 20.72
CA GLU A 164 6.22 20.28 21.38
C GLU A 164 6.52 18.94 20.70
N VAL A 165 5.47 18.21 20.28
CA VAL A 165 5.61 16.95 19.55
C VAL A 165 6.27 17.19 18.19
N LEU A 166 5.84 18.23 17.48
CA LEU A 166 6.42 18.59 16.18
C LEU A 166 7.89 19.02 16.32
N LYS A 167 8.22 19.80 17.35
CA LYS A 167 9.59 20.22 17.68
C LYS A 167 10.51 19.02 17.82
N GLU A 168 10.15 18.07 18.67
CA GLU A 168 10.95 16.85 18.90
C GLU A 168 11.07 16.02 17.61
N LEU A 169 9.97 15.80 16.88
CA LEU A 169 10.00 15.09 15.60
C LEU A 169 10.97 15.74 14.59
N LEU A 170 10.97 17.06 14.49
CA LEU A 170 11.84 17.80 13.57
C LEU A 170 13.32 17.74 13.97
N LEU A 171 13.62 17.74 15.27
CA LEU A 171 14.98 17.54 15.76
C LEU A 171 15.49 16.14 15.40
N ILE A 172 14.65 15.12 15.54
CA ILE A 172 14.97 13.74 15.10
C ILE A 172 15.17 13.71 13.58
N ARG A 173 14.26 14.31 12.80
CA ARG A 173 14.37 14.38 11.33
C ARG A 173 15.69 14.99 10.89
N ARG A 174 16.08 16.11 11.50
CA ARG A 174 17.38 16.76 11.25
C ARG A 174 18.55 15.83 11.57
N ALA A 175 18.51 15.10 12.68
CA ALA A 175 19.56 14.15 13.04
C ALA A 175 19.64 12.99 12.03
N VAL A 176 18.50 12.45 11.60
CA VAL A 176 18.43 11.38 10.58
C VAL A 176 18.99 11.86 9.24
N TRP A 177 18.71 13.10 8.83
CA TRP A 177 19.20 13.65 7.55
C TRP A 177 20.72 13.79 7.49
N LYS A 178 21.38 13.91 8.65
CA LYS A 178 22.84 14.01 8.77
C LYS A 178 23.58 12.66 8.75
N ILE A 179 22.87 11.55 8.77
CA ILE A 179 23.49 10.23 8.69
C ILE A 179 24.10 10.06 7.29
N GLU A 180 25.39 9.73 7.26
CA GLU A 180 26.19 9.57 6.03
C GLU A 180 26.06 8.19 5.40
N ASN A 181 25.94 7.14 6.22
CA ASN A 181 25.73 5.78 5.71
C ASN A 181 24.28 5.65 5.22
N GLU A 182 24.08 5.59 3.91
CA GLU A 182 22.75 5.53 3.29
C GLU A 182 21.92 4.33 3.75
N ASN A 183 22.53 3.15 3.93
CA ASN A 183 21.80 1.98 4.43
C ASN A 183 21.30 2.21 5.86
N TYR A 184 22.10 2.85 6.71
CA TYR A 184 21.65 3.22 8.05
C TYR A 184 20.53 4.24 7.93
N LYS A 185 20.75 5.31 7.17
CA LYS A 185 19.77 6.38 6.94
C LYS A 185 18.42 5.83 6.49
N HIS A 186 18.36 4.84 5.60
CA HIS A 186 17.13 4.16 5.21
C HIS A 186 16.37 3.55 6.40
N LEU A 187 17.07 2.84 7.29
CA LEU A 187 16.50 2.23 8.49
C LEU A 187 16.01 3.28 9.50
N TYR A 188 16.80 4.34 9.72
CA TYR A 188 16.41 5.47 10.57
C TYR A 188 15.22 6.23 9.99
N TRP A 189 15.18 6.40 8.67
CA TRP A 189 14.08 7.03 7.94
C TRP A 189 12.79 6.24 8.13
N LEU A 190 12.82 4.89 8.10
CA LEU A 190 11.64 4.06 8.36
C LEU A 190 11.12 4.22 9.78
N ALA A 191 12.02 4.17 10.78
CA ALA A 191 11.64 4.36 12.17
C ALA A 191 11.00 5.75 12.40
N LEU A 192 11.61 6.79 11.81
CA LEU A 192 11.03 8.13 11.83
C LEU A 192 9.68 8.18 11.12
N CYS A 193 9.58 7.62 9.92
CA CYS A 193 8.36 7.65 9.12
C CYS A 193 7.20 6.96 9.85
N SER A 194 7.43 5.87 10.59
CA SER A 194 6.39 5.29 11.45
C SER A 194 6.03 6.23 12.59
N SER A 195 7.05 6.74 13.30
CA SER A 195 6.89 7.63 14.45
C SER A 195 6.08 8.89 14.13
N VAL A 196 6.18 9.42 12.91
CA VAL A 196 5.39 10.57 12.44
C VAL A 196 3.89 10.34 12.57
N LEU A 197 3.38 9.15 12.23
CA LEU A 197 1.97 8.82 12.43
C LEU A 197 1.68 8.34 13.84
N ASP A 198 2.62 7.64 14.48
CA ASP A 198 2.45 7.15 15.84
C ASP A 198 2.35 8.32 16.85
N CYS A 199 2.99 9.45 16.56
CA CYS A 199 2.94 10.69 17.32
C CYS A 199 1.85 11.68 16.85
N ALA A 200 1.06 11.35 15.81
CA ALA A 200 0.01 12.25 15.33
C ALA A 200 -1.25 12.21 16.22
N ASN A 201 -2.02 13.31 16.27
CA ASN A 201 -3.28 13.42 17.01
C ASN A 201 -4.42 12.74 16.24
N ILE A 202 -4.29 11.44 16.01
CA ILE A 202 -5.22 10.65 15.20
C ILE A 202 -5.53 9.30 15.85
N HIS A 203 -6.68 8.73 15.51
CA HIS A 203 -7.00 7.33 15.73
C HIS A 203 -6.81 6.53 14.44
N ARG A 204 -6.23 5.33 14.60
CA ARG A 204 -5.94 4.38 13.50
C ARG A 204 -6.68 3.05 13.69
N ASN A 205 -7.80 3.05 14.40
CA ASN A 205 -8.60 1.84 14.69
C ASN A 205 -9.49 1.41 13.51
N HIS A 206 -9.59 2.27 12.49
CA HIS A 206 -10.30 2.01 11.25
C HIS A 206 -9.34 2.23 10.06
N PRO A 207 -9.69 1.73 8.84
CA PRO A 207 -8.87 1.96 7.65
C PRO A 207 -8.62 3.44 7.37
N THR A 208 -9.60 4.29 7.66
CA THR A 208 -9.50 5.74 7.53
C THR A 208 -8.97 6.39 8.81
N ILE A 209 -8.19 7.45 8.65
CA ILE A 209 -7.71 8.30 9.74
C ILE A 209 -8.87 9.16 10.28
N SER A 210 -9.03 9.19 11.60
CA SER A 210 -9.86 10.19 12.29
C SER A 210 -9.02 11.00 13.28
N PHE A 211 -9.33 12.28 13.48
CA PHE A 211 -8.59 13.13 14.41
C PHE A 211 -9.04 12.92 15.86
N ASP A 212 -8.09 13.04 16.78
CA ASP A 212 -8.33 13.16 18.21
C ASP A 212 -8.23 14.65 18.62
N ASP A 213 -9.36 15.35 18.53
CA ASP A 213 -9.42 16.79 18.83
C ASP A 213 -9.30 17.07 20.36
N LYS A 214 -9.31 16.04 21.22
CA LYS A 214 -9.15 16.22 22.68
C LYS A 214 -7.70 16.38 23.09
N HIS A 215 -6.74 15.89 22.30
CA HIS A 215 -5.30 15.99 22.57
C HIS A 215 -4.84 15.47 23.94
N ASN A 216 -5.60 14.54 24.55
CA ASN A 216 -5.33 14.03 25.89
C ASN A 216 -4.22 12.96 25.93
N ARG A 217 -3.82 12.43 24.78
CA ARG A 217 -2.79 11.40 24.69
C ARG A 217 -1.43 11.97 25.10
N GLU A 218 -0.78 11.33 26.05
CA GLU A 218 0.64 11.56 26.33
C GLU A 218 1.44 10.96 25.16
N ILE A 219 2.25 11.80 24.50
CA ILE A 219 3.05 11.41 23.33
C ILE A 219 4.51 11.56 23.74
N LYS A 220 5.29 10.49 23.61
CA LYS A 220 6.71 10.45 23.98
C LYS A 220 7.53 10.20 22.72
N VAL A 221 7.80 11.26 21.97
CA VAL A 221 8.33 11.17 20.60
C VAL A 221 9.61 10.35 20.53
N TRP A 222 10.56 10.63 21.44
CA TRP A 222 11.79 9.86 21.52
C TRP A 222 11.54 8.36 21.78
N LYS A 223 10.62 8.03 22.69
CA LYS A 223 10.29 6.64 23.02
C LYS A 223 9.71 5.92 21.80
N ASP A 224 8.74 6.53 21.13
CA ASP A 224 8.09 5.94 19.95
C ASP A 224 9.13 5.72 18.82
N PHE A 225 10.04 6.66 18.62
CA PHE A 225 11.13 6.52 17.66
C PHE A 225 12.14 5.43 18.04
N ARG A 226 12.59 5.40 19.29
CA ARG A 226 13.52 4.38 19.80
C ARG A 226 12.92 2.99 19.64
N ASP A 227 11.68 2.79 20.12
CA ASP A 227 10.99 1.50 20.03
C ASP A 227 10.89 1.03 18.57
N ASN A 228 10.54 1.94 17.65
CA ASN A 228 10.46 1.64 16.22
C ASN A 228 11.82 1.22 15.63
N PHE A 229 12.92 1.87 16.02
CA PHE A 229 14.26 1.50 15.55
C PHE A 229 14.80 0.22 16.19
N GLU A 230 14.51 -0.01 17.47
CA GLU A 230 14.86 -1.26 18.17
C GLU A 230 14.13 -2.47 17.58
N ALA A 231 12.87 -2.30 17.12
CA ALA A 231 12.15 -3.33 16.38
C ALA A 231 12.84 -3.69 15.05
N ILE A 232 13.41 -2.69 14.35
CA ILE A 232 14.20 -2.90 13.14
C ILE A 232 15.47 -3.71 13.43
N ILE A 233 16.26 -3.31 14.44
CA ILE A 233 17.47 -4.05 14.85
C ILE A 233 17.10 -5.50 15.22
N THR A 234 16.03 -5.68 15.98
CA THR A 234 15.57 -7.00 16.44
C THR A 234 15.19 -7.89 15.25
N ASP A 235 14.45 -7.34 14.28
CA ASP A 235 14.07 -8.09 13.08
C ASP A 235 15.27 -8.48 12.22
N LEU A 236 16.20 -7.55 12.00
CA LEU A 236 17.42 -7.80 11.23
C LEU A 236 18.27 -8.94 11.85
N LYS A 237 18.34 -9.01 13.19
CA LYS A 237 19.00 -10.13 13.89
C LYS A 237 18.39 -11.48 13.50
N HIS A 238 17.06 -11.57 13.37
CA HIS A 238 16.35 -12.81 13.04
C HIS A 238 16.34 -13.15 11.54
N LEU A 239 16.50 -12.16 10.65
CA LEU A 239 16.54 -12.36 9.19
C LEU A 239 17.85 -12.99 8.69
N SER A 240 18.92 -12.93 9.48
CA SER A 240 20.30 -13.30 9.11
C SER A 240 20.55 -14.79 8.85
N THR A 241 19.52 -15.64 8.92
CA THR A 241 19.66 -17.11 8.91
C THR A 241 19.61 -17.77 7.53
N ARG A 242 19.43 -17.02 6.44
CA ARG A 242 19.43 -17.57 5.06
C ARG A 242 20.74 -17.28 4.33
N ASP A 243 21.22 -18.27 3.57
CA ASP A 243 22.43 -18.18 2.74
C ASP A 243 22.32 -17.13 1.62
N LYS A 244 21.11 -16.87 1.11
CA LYS A 244 20.88 -15.89 0.03
C LYS A 244 19.45 -15.32 0.04
N TRP A 245 19.35 -13.99 0.00
CA TRP A 245 18.09 -13.28 -0.22
C TRP A 245 17.79 -13.06 -1.70
N GLY A 246 16.52 -12.80 -2.00
CA GLY A 246 16.05 -12.46 -3.33
C GLY A 246 16.58 -11.13 -3.83
N THR A 247 16.51 -10.93 -5.14
CA THR A 247 16.90 -9.67 -5.81
C THR A 247 15.65 -8.91 -6.17
N ILE A 248 15.54 -7.68 -5.66
CA ILE A 248 14.34 -6.87 -5.81
C ILE A 248 14.67 -5.56 -6.52
N LYS A 249 13.79 -5.15 -7.43
CA LYS A 249 13.80 -3.81 -8.03
C LYS A 249 12.50 -3.09 -7.69
N VAL A 250 12.57 -1.81 -7.34
CA VAL A 250 11.40 -1.00 -7.00
C VAL A 250 11.41 0.27 -7.83
N TYR A 251 10.32 0.55 -8.53
CA TYR A 251 10.18 1.72 -9.38
C TYR A 251 9.04 2.63 -8.90
N LEU A 252 9.29 3.94 -8.97
CA LEU A 252 8.24 4.95 -8.87
C LEU A 252 7.55 5.02 -10.24
N GLY A 253 6.28 4.65 -10.33
CA GLY A 253 5.60 4.56 -11.61
C GLY A 253 4.09 4.36 -11.53
N ASP A 254 3.43 4.68 -12.64
CA ASP A 254 2.01 4.44 -12.85
C ASP A 254 1.82 3.10 -13.56
N SER A 255 1.17 2.15 -12.90
CA SER A 255 0.94 0.82 -13.42
C SER A 255 -0.02 0.75 -14.60
N THR A 256 -0.76 1.82 -14.91
CA THR A 256 -1.47 1.94 -16.20
C THR A 256 -0.52 2.15 -17.39
N GLN A 257 0.77 2.35 -17.12
CA GLN A 257 1.88 2.48 -18.06
C GLN A 257 2.99 1.45 -17.77
N LEU A 258 2.63 0.29 -17.20
CA LEU A 258 3.56 -0.73 -16.68
C LEU A 258 4.73 -1.07 -17.64
N SER A 259 4.48 -1.21 -18.94
CA SER A 259 5.52 -1.58 -19.92
C SER A 259 6.60 -0.51 -20.12
N SER A 260 6.38 0.71 -19.63
CA SER A 260 7.37 1.80 -19.67
C SER A 260 8.40 1.70 -18.54
N PHE A 261 8.14 0.89 -17.51
CA PHE A 261 9.00 0.75 -16.33
C PHE A 261 9.71 -0.60 -16.21
N VAL A 262 9.20 -1.62 -16.92
CA VAL A 262 9.67 -2.99 -16.79
C VAL A 262 10.25 -3.46 -18.12
N GLU A 263 11.54 -3.78 -18.10
CA GLU A 263 12.26 -4.38 -19.25
C GLU A 263 12.21 -5.92 -19.20
N GLU A 264 12.06 -6.48 -18.00
CA GLU A 264 11.99 -7.91 -17.78
C GLU A 264 10.67 -8.50 -18.24
N THR A 265 10.71 -9.73 -18.75
CA THR A 265 9.48 -10.49 -19.00
C THR A 265 8.90 -11.00 -17.68
N ILE A 266 7.67 -10.62 -17.37
CA ILE A 266 6.97 -10.97 -16.12
C ILE A 266 6.38 -12.38 -16.23
N ASP A 267 6.75 -13.26 -15.31
CA ASP A 267 6.21 -14.62 -15.21
C ASP A 267 5.05 -14.72 -14.22
N ARG A 268 5.12 -13.92 -13.14
CA ARG A 268 4.19 -14.01 -12.01
C ARG A 268 3.72 -12.63 -11.58
N VAL A 269 2.46 -12.52 -11.19
CA VAL A 269 1.95 -11.32 -10.49
C VAL A 269 1.27 -11.73 -9.20
N ILE A 270 1.59 -11.05 -8.10
CA ILE A 270 0.84 -11.11 -6.83
C ILE A 270 0.67 -9.69 -6.36
N THR A 271 -0.56 -9.18 -6.39
CA THR A 271 -0.81 -7.75 -6.16
C THR A 271 -2.22 -7.49 -5.64
N SER A 272 -2.41 -6.31 -5.05
CA SER A 272 -3.71 -5.84 -4.59
C SER A 272 -3.94 -4.41 -5.10
N PRO A 273 -4.55 -4.23 -6.29
CA PRO A 273 -4.90 -2.90 -6.75
C PRO A 273 -5.86 -2.20 -5.78
N PRO A 274 -5.99 -0.87 -5.84
CA PRO A 274 -7.05 -0.15 -5.14
C PRO A 274 -8.42 -0.79 -5.39
N TYR A 275 -9.30 -0.81 -4.38
CA TYR A 275 -10.66 -1.31 -4.55
C TYR A 275 -11.60 -0.15 -4.89
N PRO A 276 -12.70 -0.35 -5.64
CA PRO A 276 -13.65 0.71 -5.97
C PRO A 276 -14.55 1.07 -4.77
N ASN A 277 -13.94 1.50 -3.65
CA ASN A 277 -14.59 1.78 -2.37
C ASN A 277 -14.33 3.20 -1.83
N ARG A 278 -13.73 4.07 -2.66
CA ARG A 278 -13.37 5.45 -2.33
C ARG A 278 -12.36 5.61 -1.19
N PHE A 279 -11.47 4.64 -1.01
CA PHE A 279 -10.34 4.77 -0.11
C PHE A 279 -9.18 5.55 -0.77
N SER A 280 -8.75 6.64 -0.15
CA SER A 280 -7.56 7.39 -0.60
C SER A 280 -6.32 6.94 0.18
N TYR A 281 -5.39 6.29 -0.53
CA TYR A 281 -4.07 5.96 0.00
C TYR A 281 -3.23 7.23 0.21
N VAL A 282 -3.40 8.24 -0.66
CA VAL A 282 -2.69 9.52 -0.55
C VAL A 282 -3.07 10.24 0.73
N HIS A 283 -4.36 10.27 1.07
CA HIS A 283 -4.84 10.91 2.29
C HIS A 283 -4.26 10.26 3.56
N THR A 284 -4.08 8.93 3.57
CA THR A 284 -3.53 8.23 4.75
C THR A 284 -2.03 8.39 4.91
N THR A 285 -1.29 8.58 3.81
CA THR A 285 0.16 8.83 3.84
C THR A 285 0.52 10.32 3.84
N ARG A 286 -0.46 11.22 3.64
CA ARG A 286 -0.25 12.67 3.49
C ARG A 286 0.63 13.31 4.58
N PRO A 287 0.45 13.03 5.88
CA PRO A 287 1.30 13.61 6.91
C PRO A 287 2.78 13.25 6.73
N GLN A 288 3.06 11.99 6.39
CA GLN A 288 4.41 11.49 6.18
C GLN A 288 5.01 12.02 4.87
N LEU A 289 4.21 12.14 3.79
CA LEU A 289 4.65 12.73 2.52
C LEU A 289 5.22 14.14 2.72
N PHE A 290 4.56 15.00 3.50
CA PHE A 290 5.06 16.34 3.81
C PHE A 290 6.15 16.34 4.87
N PHE A 291 6.00 15.55 5.93
CA PHE A 291 6.96 15.55 7.03
C PHE A 291 8.34 15.02 6.60
N MET A 292 8.38 13.96 5.79
CA MET A 292 9.61 13.35 5.31
C MET A 292 10.19 14.10 4.09
N GLU A 293 9.71 15.30 3.78
CA GLU A 293 10.14 16.16 2.66
C GLU A 293 10.05 15.48 1.28
N VAL A 294 9.14 14.50 1.13
CA VAL A 294 8.83 13.89 -0.16
C VAL A 294 8.02 14.86 -1.03
N PHE A 295 7.13 15.64 -0.39
CA PHE A 295 6.42 16.75 -1.01
C PHE A 295 6.85 18.09 -0.42
N SER A 296 6.91 19.08 -1.29
CA SER A 296 7.27 20.47 -1.00
C SER A 296 6.09 21.43 -1.18
N GLN A 297 5.05 21.04 -1.92
CA GLN A 297 3.87 21.84 -2.25
C GLN A 297 2.58 21.10 -1.93
N ALA A 298 1.60 21.83 -1.36
CA ALA A 298 0.33 21.24 -0.95
C ALA A 298 -0.44 20.57 -2.11
N SER A 299 -0.30 21.10 -3.34
CA SER A 299 -0.94 20.61 -4.57
C SER A 299 -0.51 19.19 -4.96
N GLU A 300 0.72 18.78 -4.62
CA GLU A 300 1.25 17.46 -5.00
C GLU A 300 0.38 16.31 -4.45
N SER A 301 -0.20 16.49 -3.27
CA SER A 301 -1.15 15.51 -2.71
C SER A 301 -2.45 15.40 -3.52
N ALA A 302 -2.93 16.51 -4.08
CA ALA A 302 -4.12 16.49 -4.92
C ALA A 302 -3.81 15.89 -6.30
N ASP A 303 -2.65 16.21 -6.88
CA ASP A 303 -2.24 15.69 -8.18
C ASP A 303 -1.96 14.18 -8.12
N LEU A 304 -1.32 13.69 -7.04
CA LEU A 304 -1.13 12.26 -6.80
C LEU A 304 -2.47 11.52 -6.64
N ASP A 305 -3.44 12.09 -5.91
CA ASP A 305 -4.76 11.45 -5.77
C ASP A 305 -5.52 11.43 -7.11
N CYS A 306 -5.39 12.47 -7.95
CA CYS A 306 -5.97 12.50 -9.29
C CYS A 306 -5.41 11.40 -10.21
N ALA A 307 -4.10 11.15 -10.11
CA ALA A 307 -3.38 10.11 -10.87
C ALA A 307 -3.66 8.70 -10.35
N SER A 308 -4.02 8.54 -9.07
CA SER A 308 -4.35 7.22 -8.50
C SER A 308 -5.57 6.56 -9.17
N ILE A 309 -5.59 5.23 -9.19
CA ILE A 309 -6.71 4.46 -9.77
C ILE A 309 -8.03 4.90 -9.13
N GLY A 310 -8.95 5.39 -9.95
CA GLY A 310 -10.20 6.02 -9.52
C GLY A 310 -10.02 7.48 -9.09
N GLY A 311 -9.13 7.75 -8.14
CA GLY A 311 -8.96 9.07 -7.52
C GLY A 311 -10.21 9.48 -6.72
N THR A 312 -10.05 9.69 -5.42
CA THR A 312 -11.18 9.56 -4.48
C THR A 312 -11.38 10.74 -3.55
N TRP A 313 -10.46 11.72 -3.59
CA TRP A 313 -10.41 12.79 -2.63
C TRP A 313 -10.13 14.16 -3.26
N GLY A 314 -10.76 15.20 -2.70
CA GLY A 314 -10.56 16.59 -3.11
C GLY A 314 -10.79 16.82 -4.61
N LYS A 315 -9.78 17.39 -5.27
CA LYS A 315 -9.76 17.70 -6.71
C LYS A 315 -10.17 16.50 -7.57
N ALA A 316 -9.72 15.28 -7.24
CA ALA A 316 -10.02 14.08 -8.01
C ALA A 316 -11.52 13.78 -8.06
N THR A 317 -12.22 14.00 -6.95
CA THR A 317 -13.68 13.85 -6.87
C THR A 317 -14.39 15.01 -7.56
N SER A 318 -13.92 16.26 -7.36
CA SER A 318 -14.51 17.46 -7.98
C SER A 318 -14.57 17.36 -9.50
N MET A 319 -13.51 16.85 -10.14
CA MET A 319 -13.45 16.67 -11.60
C MET A 319 -14.52 15.71 -12.15
N LEU A 320 -15.08 14.83 -11.31
CA LEU A 320 -16.09 13.85 -11.73
C LEU A 320 -17.54 14.34 -11.56
N TYR A 321 -17.76 15.52 -10.97
CA TYR A 321 -19.10 16.11 -10.83
C TYR A 321 -19.62 16.73 -12.14
N GLU A 322 -18.72 17.34 -12.91
CA GLU A 322 -19.09 18.21 -14.04
C GLU A 322 -19.05 17.51 -15.40
N ILE A 323 -18.71 16.22 -15.43
CA ILE A 323 -18.54 15.45 -16.65
C ILE A 323 -19.40 14.19 -16.64
N GLU A 324 -19.64 13.62 -17.82
CA GLU A 324 -20.11 12.25 -17.96
C GLU A 324 -18.93 11.40 -18.45
N VAL A 325 -18.48 10.46 -17.62
CA VAL A 325 -17.40 9.54 -17.99
C VAL A 325 -18.03 8.33 -18.67
N ALA A 326 -17.53 7.97 -19.86
CA ALA A 326 -17.94 6.77 -20.59
C ALA A 326 -16.94 5.62 -20.37
N PRO A 327 -17.41 4.35 -20.36
CA PRO A 327 -16.51 3.19 -20.46
C PRO A 327 -15.64 3.26 -21.70
N ASN A 328 -14.41 2.73 -21.65
CA ASN A 328 -13.64 2.48 -22.86
C ASN A 328 -14.43 1.53 -23.78
N ASP A 329 -14.40 1.76 -25.09
CA ASP A 329 -15.11 0.93 -26.08
C ASP A 329 -14.80 -0.57 -25.92
N HIS A 330 -13.56 -0.90 -25.56
CA HIS A 330 -13.07 -2.26 -25.34
C HIS A 330 -13.85 -3.05 -24.27
N ILE A 331 -14.32 -2.36 -23.22
CA ILE A 331 -14.98 -2.94 -22.04
C ILE A 331 -16.40 -2.41 -21.82
N PHE A 332 -16.95 -1.70 -22.81
CA PHE A 332 -18.25 -1.05 -22.71
C PHE A 332 -19.37 -2.03 -22.37
N ASP A 333 -19.41 -3.17 -23.07
CA ASP A 333 -20.36 -4.26 -22.87
C ASP A 333 -20.26 -4.88 -21.47
N ILE A 334 -19.04 -5.00 -20.93
CA ILE A 334 -18.80 -5.52 -19.57
C ILE A 334 -19.37 -4.56 -18.52
N LEU A 335 -19.17 -3.25 -18.68
CA LEU A 335 -19.59 -2.25 -17.69
C LEU A 335 -21.05 -1.82 -17.83
N LEU A 336 -21.68 -2.02 -18.99
CA LEU A 336 -23.03 -1.53 -19.29
C LEU A 336 -24.08 -1.92 -18.22
N PRO A 337 -24.13 -3.17 -17.70
CA PRO A 337 -25.08 -3.51 -16.64
C PRO A 337 -24.88 -2.71 -15.35
N MET A 338 -23.61 -2.50 -14.94
CA MET A 338 -23.26 -1.68 -13.79
C MET A 338 -23.66 -0.21 -14.02
N VAL A 339 -23.39 0.34 -15.21
CA VAL A 339 -23.71 1.73 -15.56
C VAL A 339 -25.22 1.97 -15.53
N ASN A 340 -26.01 1.06 -16.12
CA ASN A 340 -27.47 1.16 -16.16
C ASN A 340 -28.10 1.13 -14.76
N GLN A 341 -27.48 0.43 -13.80
CA GLN A 341 -27.97 0.39 -12.42
C GLN A 341 -27.47 1.58 -11.59
N LEU A 342 -26.20 1.97 -11.73
CA LEU A 342 -25.55 2.94 -10.84
C LEU A 342 -25.77 4.39 -11.28
N ARG A 343 -25.77 4.70 -12.58
CA ARG A 343 -25.91 6.09 -13.06
C ARG A 343 -27.23 6.75 -12.62
N PRO A 344 -28.40 6.06 -12.71
CA PRO A 344 -29.65 6.63 -12.23
C PRO A 344 -29.68 6.89 -10.72
N GLN A 345 -28.90 6.12 -9.93
CA GLN A 345 -28.82 6.27 -8.48
C GLN A 345 -27.89 7.42 -8.09
N ASN A 346 -26.74 7.52 -8.76
CA ASN A 346 -25.73 8.53 -8.47
C ASN A 346 -24.71 8.65 -9.62
N ASN A 347 -24.80 9.75 -10.39
CA ASN A 347 -23.90 10.01 -11.51
C ASN A 347 -22.42 10.05 -11.10
N LEU A 348 -22.10 10.71 -9.98
CA LEU A 348 -20.72 10.81 -9.48
C LEU A 348 -20.12 9.43 -9.15
N MET A 349 -20.88 8.57 -8.46
CA MET A 349 -20.40 7.22 -8.14
C MET A 349 -20.27 6.35 -9.40
N CYS A 350 -21.13 6.56 -10.39
CA CYS A 350 -21.01 5.89 -11.68
C CYS A 350 -19.75 6.34 -12.42
N ASN A 351 -19.51 7.65 -12.53
CA ASN A 351 -18.28 8.19 -13.13
C ASN A 351 -17.02 7.68 -12.44
N TYR A 352 -17.03 7.60 -11.10
CA TYR A 352 -15.94 7.03 -10.32
C TYR A 352 -15.69 5.56 -10.65
N ALA A 353 -16.73 4.74 -10.69
CA ALA A 353 -16.62 3.31 -11.01
C ALA A 353 -16.12 3.10 -12.45
N ILE A 354 -16.62 3.87 -13.42
CA ILE A 354 -16.17 3.82 -14.80
C ILE A 354 -14.69 4.20 -14.92
N LYS A 355 -14.28 5.33 -14.31
CA LYS A 355 -12.87 5.75 -14.30
C LYS A 355 -11.97 4.66 -13.71
N TYR A 356 -12.39 4.04 -12.61
CA TYR A 356 -11.68 2.91 -12.00
C TYR A 356 -11.44 1.77 -13.01
N PHE A 357 -12.50 1.27 -13.66
CA PHE A 357 -12.39 0.13 -14.58
C PHE A 357 -11.67 0.48 -15.88
N ASN A 358 -11.81 1.70 -16.40
CA ASN A 358 -11.04 2.17 -17.57
C ASN A 358 -9.53 2.18 -17.26
N MET A 359 -9.14 2.62 -16.06
CA MET A 359 -7.72 2.61 -15.66
C MET A 359 -7.20 1.19 -15.43
N MET A 360 -8.02 0.29 -14.86
CA MET A 360 -7.66 -1.11 -14.71
C MET A 360 -7.53 -1.83 -16.07
N ASP A 361 -8.39 -1.54 -17.03
CA ASP A 361 -8.27 -2.03 -18.41
C ASP A 361 -6.95 -1.58 -19.04
N ASN A 362 -6.58 -0.30 -18.90
CA ASN A 362 -5.28 0.20 -19.34
C ASN A 362 -4.11 -0.55 -18.68
N HIS A 363 -4.16 -0.76 -17.37
CA HIS A 363 -3.14 -1.53 -16.65
C HIS A 363 -3.02 -2.97 -17.19
N ILE A 364 -4.14 -3.67 -17.35
CA ILE A 364 -4.17 -5.06 -17.84
C ILE A 364 -3.65 -5.12 -19.29
N ALA A 365 -3.99 -4.14 -20.12
CA ALA A 365 -3.45 -4.01 -21.47
C ALA A 365 -1.92 -3.83 -21.48
N GLN A 366 -1.35 -3.05 -20.55
CA GLN A 366 0.11 -2.95 -20.42
C GLN A 366 0.74 -4.24 -19.91
N LEU A 367 0.13 -4.91 -18.93
CA LEU A 367 0.57 -6.22 -18.46
C LEU A 367 0.65 -7.23 -19.60
N ALA A 368 -0.33 -7.24 -20.51
CA ALA A 368 -0.34 -8.16 -21.65
C ALA A 368 0.90 -8.04 -22.54
N LYS A 369 1.57 -6.87 -22.58
CA LYS A 369 2.76 -6.61 -23.40
C LYS A 369 4.05 -7.15 -22.80
N VAL A 370 4.12 -7.25 -21.47
CA VAL A 370 5.36 -7.61 -20.74
C VAL A 370 5.31 -9.00 -20.12
N THR A 371 4.22 -9.73 -20.29
CA THR A 371 4.04 -11.06 -19.70
C THR A 371 4.65 -12.18 -20.53
N SER A 372 5.19 -13.20 -19.85
CA SER A 372 5.70 -14.41 -20.50
C SER A 372 4.55 -15.29 -21.02
N LYS A 373 4.87 -16.24 -21.90
CA LYS A 373 3.90 -17.24 -22.38
C LYS A 373 3.40 -18.17 -21.27
N LYS A 374 4.15 -18.31 -20.17
CA LYS A 374 3.80 -19.13 -19.00
C LYS A 374 3.29 -18.27 -17.84
N PHE A 375 2.83 -17.06 -18.15
CA PHE A 375 2.38 -16.11 -17.14
C PHE A 375 1.20 -16.66 -16.35
N ARG A 376 1.27 -16.46 -15.03
CA ARG A 376 0.16 -16.66 -14.09
C ARG A 376 0.14 -15.50 -13.09
N GLY A 377 -1.02 -15.04 -12.67
CA GLY A 377 -1.14 -13.91 -11.75
C GLY A 377 -2.28 -14.09 -10.76
N ALA A 378 -2.19 -13.42 -9.61
CA ALA A 378 -3.24 -13.33 -8.61
C ALA A 378 -3.47 -11.86 -8.25
N TYR A 379 -4.66 -11.36 -8.58
CA TYR A 379 -5.10 -10.01 -8.25
C TYR A 379 -6.06 -10.05 -7.08
N ILE A 380 -5.60 -9.64 -5.90
CA ILE A 380 -6.41 -9.55 -4.69
C ILE A 380 -7.31 -8.32 -4.81
N VAL A 381 -8.62 -8.52 -4.81
CA VAL A 381 -9.61 -7.45 -4.92
C VAL A 381 -10.75 -7.62 -3.93
N GLY A 382 -11.36 -6.50 -3.57
CA GLY A 382 -12.60 -6.50 -2.80
C GLY A 382 -13.76 -6.01 -3.66
N ASN A 383 -14.89 -6.73 -3.59
CA ASN A 383 -16.14 -6.17 -4.07
C ASN A 383 -16.54 -4.94 -3.23
N SER A 384 -17.39 -4.09 -3.77
CA SER A 384 -17.84 -2.87 -3.09
C SER A 384 -19.33 -2.63 -3.28
N ARG A 385 -19.86 -1.63 -2.58
CA ARG A 385 -21.22 -1.16 -2.79
C ARG A 385 -21.21 0.36 -2.93
N LEU A 386 -21.68 0.86 -4.06
CA LEU A 386 -21.74 2.29 -4.38
C LEU A 386 -23.21 2.68 -4.56
N SER A 387 -23.68 3.64 -3.76
CA SER A 387 -25.09 4.10 -3.81
C SER A 387 -26.14 2.98 -3.81
N GLY A 388 -25.89 1.92 -3.03
CA GLY A 388 -26.79 0.77 -2.92
C GLY A 388 -26.62 -0.31 -3.99
N VAL A 389 -25.85 -0.05 -5.05
CA VAL A 389 -25.55 -1.00 -6.13
C VAL A 389 -24.28 -1.79 -5.77
N ASP A 390 -24.36 -3.11 -5.88
CA ASP A 390 -23.23 -4.00 -5.65
C ASP A 390 -22.29 -3.99 -6.86
N ILE A 391 -21.00 -3.83 -6.60
CA ILE A 391 -19.93 -3.79 -7.60
C ILE A 391 -19.10 -5.05 -7.42
N PHE A 392 -19.35 -6.04 -8.27
CA PHE A 392 -18.64 -7.32 -8.31
C PHE A 392 -17.30 -7.16 -9.03
N THR A 393 -16.36 -6.48 -8.36
CA THR A 393 -15.04 -6.10 -8.90
C THR A 393 -14.29 -7.28 -9.49
N ASP A 394 -14.35 -8.42 -8.82
CA ASP A 394 -13.77 -9.70 -9.23
C ASP A 394 -14.32 -10.21 -10.56
N ILE A 395 -15.65 -10.21 -10.73
CA ILE A 395 -16.32 -10.63 -11.97
C ILE A 395 -16.00 -9.66 -13.10
N LEU A 396 -16.15 -8.35 -12.86
CA LEU A 396 -15.92 -7.32 -13.86
C LEU A 396 -14.45 -7.32 -14.33
N LEU A 397 -13.49 -7.38 -13.41
CA LEU A 397 -12.08 -7.50 -13.78
C LEU A 397 -11.76 -8.84 -14.44
N GLY A 398 -12.36 -9.94 -14.01
CA GLY A 398 -12.20 -11.25 -14.66
C GLY A 398 -12.52 -11.18 -16.15
N LYS A 399 -13.66 -10.59 -16.51
CA LYS A 399 -14.04 -10.37 -17.92
C LYS A 399 -13.11 -9.40 -18.66
N ILE A 400 -12.61 -8.37 -17.97
CA ILE A 400 -11.64 -7.43 -18.55
C ILE A 400 -10.30 -8.13 -18.82
N PHE A 401 -9.84 -9.04 -17.93
CA PHE A 401 -8.69 -9.90 -18.19
C PHE A 401 -8.89 -10.76 -19.44
N GLU A 402 -10.07 -11.38 -19.59
CA GLU A 402 -10.39 -12.19 -20.76
C GLU A 402 -10.36 -11.38 -22.06
N LYS A 403 -10.95 -10.18 -22.08
CA LYS A 403 -10.87 -9.24 -23.21
C LYS A 403 -9.42 -8.88 -23.57
N ASN A 404 -8.53 -8.81 -22.59
CA ASN A 404 -7.12 -8.47 -22.77
C ASN A 404 -6.20 -9.69 -23.06
N GLY A 405 -6.75 -10.85 -23.43
CA GLY A 405 -5.97 -12.01 -23.84
C GLY A 405 -5.40 -12.84 -22.69
N PHE A 406 -6.08 -12.82 -21.55
CA PHE A 406 -5.83 -13.73 -20.44
C PHE A 406 -7.01 -14.71 -20.28
N ALA A 407 -6.83 -15.75 -19.48
CA ALA A 407 -7.91 -16.62 -19.03
C ALA A 407 -8.00 -16.56 -17.50
N VAL A 408 -9.20 -16.52 -16.95
CA VAL A 408 -9.42 -16.65 -15.50
C VAL A 408 -9.37 -18.14 -15.14
N GLU A 409 -8.32 -18.55 -14.44
CA GLU A 409 -8.17 -19.93 -13.98
C GLU A 409 -9.15 -20.23 -12.85
N GLN A 410 -9.23 -19.32 -11.88
CA GLN A 410 -9.99 -19.50 -10.66
C GLN A 410 -10.19 -18.17 -9.93
N ILE A 411 -11.33 -18.00 -9.27
CA ILE A 411 -11.52 -16.96 -8.26
C ILE A 411 -11.35 -17.60 -6.88
N LEU A 412 -10.29 -17.22 -6.16
CA LEU A 412 -10.07 -17.67 -4.79
C LEU A 412 -10.81 -16.74 -3.84
N VAL A 413 -11.79 -17.25 -3.10
CA VAL A 413 -12.54 -16.45 -2.14
C VAL A 413 -11.83 -16.51 -0.79
N LEU A 414 -11.15 -15.42 -0.43
CA LEU A 414 -10.19 -15.40 0.68
C LEU A 414 -10.90 -15.20 2.02
N ARG A 415 -11.81 -14.22 2.10
CA ARG A 415 -12.58 -13.94 3.32
C ARG A 415 -13.78 -13.04 3.08
N LYS A 416 -14.68 -13.02 4.06
CA LYS A 416 -15.70 -11.97 4.20
C LYS A 416 -15.08 -10.70 4.82
N ARG A 417 -15.40 -9.54 4.27
CA ARG A 417 -15.00 -8.22 4.80
C ARG A 417 -16.06 -7.76 5.82
N GLY A 418 -15.60 -7.16 6.92
CA GLY A 418 -16.45 -6.85 8.08
C GLY A 418 -17.67 -5.96 7.79
N GLY A 419 -18.75 -6.17 8.55
CA GLY A 419 -20.01 -5.41 8.49
C GLY A 419 -21.24 -6.30 8.24
N LYS A 420 -22.45 -5.73 8.37
CA LYS A 420 -23.73 -6.43 8.06
C LYS A 420 -23.94 -6.69 6.55
N LYS A 421 -22.99 -6.32 5.69
CA LYS A 421 -23.13 -6.31 4.23
C LYS A 421 -22.24 -7.39 3.58
N LYS A 422 -22.69 -7.91 2.44
CA LYS A 422 -22.14 -9.05 1.68
C LYS A 422 -20.85 -8.70 0.92
N LEU A 423 -19.83 -8.22 1.63
CA LEU A 423 -18.54 -7.87 1.02
C LEU A 423 -17.52 -8.99 1.22
N TYR A 424 -16.78 -9.32 0.17
CA TYR A 424 -15.76 -10.36 0.12
C TYR A 424 -14.47 -9.79 -0.43
N GLU A 425 -13.36 -10.39 0.01
CA GLU A 425 -12.05 -10.23 -0.57
C GLU A 425 -11.69 -11.53 -1.29
N THR A 426 -11.28 -11.41 -2.54
CA THR A 426 -11.01 -12.51 -3.45
C THR A 426 -9.66 -12.30 -4.12
N ALA A 427 -9.08 -13.36 -4.68
CA ALA A 427 -8.00 -13.26 -5.65
C ALA A 427 -8.49 -13.78 -7.01
N ILE A 428 -8.39 -12.94 -8.04
CA ILE A 428 -8.63 -13.37 -9.42
C ILE A 428 -7.34 -14.01 -9.92
N CYS A 429 -7.33 -15.33 -10.04
CA CYS A 429 -6.19 -16.06 -10.57
C CYS A 429 -6.31 -16.14 -12.09
N VAL A 430 -5.34 -15.57 -12.79
CA VAL A 430 -5.32 -15.45 -14.25
C VAL A 430 -4.08 -16.11 -14.84
N LYS A 431 -4.16 -16.51 -16.10
CA LYS A 431 -3.01 -16.95 -16.91
C LYS A 431 -3.04 -16.35 -18.30
N LYS A 432 -1.92 -16.43 -19.02
CA LYS A 432 -1.94 -16.13 -20.48
C LYS A 432 -2.86 -17.12 -21.20
N ALA A 433 -3.75 -16.61 -22.06
CA ALA A 433 -4.70 -17.42 -22.83
C ALA A 433 -4.02 -18.31 -23.87
#